data_AF-A0A0D2RPG3-F1
#
_entry.id   AF-A0A0D2RPG3-F1
#
_cell.length_a   1.000
_cell.length_b   1.000
_cell.length_c   1.000
_cell.angle_alpha   90.00
_cell.angle_beta   90.00
_cell.angle_gamma   90.00
#
_symmetry.space_group_name_H-M   'P 1'
#
loop_
_entity.id
_entity.type
_entity.pdbx_description
1 polymer ?
#
loop_
_entity_poly.entity_id
_entity_poly.type
_entity_poly.pdbx_seq_one_letter_code
_entity_poly.pdbx_strand_id
1 'polypeptide(L)'
;MTDACIRAVVESIHSSPTQAVLYLSGGASLALGLLMSVPGASNTVLEAVLPYSRMSMIQLLAKIPAKYCSQQTADEMALLAYNRALKLSSPGSPVLGVGFTGSLATTRPKQGDHRFHLSTRTSDRHWASTVTLSKGLRSRDQEEKVSSYFLLKAIANACKVSSTFDSELTESDVVADECERFFDEDKELEQLINGQICFKVYPFSSDKSNGDRKIILPGSFNPLHDGHLKLLEAATSICGDGYPCFELSAINADKPPLSIPQIKERVMQFEKIA
;
A
#
# COMPACT_ATOMS: atom_id res chain seq x y z
N MET A 1 12.67 11.13 25.14
CA MET A 1 13.36 9.96 24.55
C MET A 1 12.51 9.31 23.47
N THR A 2 11.23 9.02 23.74
CA THR A 2 10.30 8.42 22.76
C THR A 2 10.19 9.22 21.45
N ASP A 3 10.06 10.55 21.51
CA ASP A 3 9.95 11.40 20.31
C ASP A 3 11.19 11.35 19.41
N ALA A 4 12.39 11.26 19.99
CA ALA A 4 13.64 11.13 19.24
C ALA A 4 13.71 9.77 18.52
N CYS A 5 13.30 8.69 19.20
CA CYS A 5 13.23 7.36 18.58
C CYS A 5 12.18 7.30 17.46
N ILE A 6 11.01 7.91 17.66
CA ILE A 6 9.96 7.98 16.62
C ILE A 6 10.49 8.74 15.41
N ARG A 7 11.12 9.89 15.63
CA ARG A 7 11.72 10.68 14.54
C ARG A 7 12.74 9.85 13.76
N ALA A 8 13.64 9.13 14.44
CA ALA A 8 14.65 8.30 13.79
C ALA A 8 14.01 7.17 12.94
N VAL A 9 12.92 6.56 13.41
CA VAL A 9 12.19 5.57 12.60
C VAL A 9 11.52 6.20 11.40
N VAL A 10 10.92 7.39 11.56
CA VAL A 10 10.31 8.12 10.43
C VAL A 10 11.36 8.52 9.39
N GLU A 11 12.53 9.00 9.82
CA GLU A 11 13.68 9.30 8.94
C GLU A 11 14.12 8.03 8.18
N SER A 12 14.13 6.88 8.87
CA SER A 12 14.46 5.59 8.26
C SER A 12 13.40 5.11 7.25
N ILE A 13 12.11 5.34 7.54
CA ILE A 13 11.01 5.11 6.60
C ILE A 13 11.20 5.97 5.34
N HIS A 14 11.51 7.25 5.49
CA HIS A 14 11.74 8.19 4.37
C HIS A 14 13.01 7.92 3.57
N SER A 15 13.96 7.21 4.17
CA SER A 15 15.17 6.74 3.50
C SER A 15 14.95 5.42 2.76
N SER A 16 13.85 4.71 3.04
CA SER A 16 13.47 3.50 2.30
C SER A 16 12.88 3.86 0.93
N PRO A 17 12.99 2.97 -0.09
CA PRO A 17 12.43 3.23 -1.41
C PRO A 17 10.90 3.07 -1.47
N THR A 18 10.27 2.65 -0.37
CA THR A 18 8.84 2.33 -0.36
C THR A 18 7.99 3.60 -0.39
N GLN A 19 7.06 3.64 -1.34
CA GLN A 19 6.06 4.70 -1.47
C GLN A 19 4.69 4.21 -1.01
N ALA A 20 3.96 5.02 -0.26
CA ALA A 20 2.78 4.61 0.49
C ALA A 20 1.57 5.51 0.25
N VAL A 21 0.40 4.88 0.20
CA VAL A 21 -0.91 5.55 0.30
C VAL A 21 -1.59 5.11 1.58
N LEU A 22 -2.13 6.08 2.34
CA LEU A 22 -2.71 5.85 3.65
C LEU A 22 -4.20 6.21 3.70
N TYR A 23 -5.05 5.24 4.01
CA TYR A 23 -6.47 5.48 4.26
C TYR A 23 -6.77 5.26 5.75
N LEU A 24 -7.14 6.33 6.46
CA LEU A 24 -7.29 6.33 7.92
C LEU A 24 -8.68 6.82 8.34
N SER A 25 -9.40 6.08 9.18
CA SER A 25 -10.70 6.51 9.71
C SER A 25 -10.83 6.16 11.19
N GLY A 26 -11.46 7.04 11.97
CA GLY A 26 -11.77 6.77 13.38
C GLY A 26 -10.57 6.71 14.35
N GLY A 27 -9.34 6.98 13.88
CA GLY A 27 -8.15 7.16 14.69
C GLY A 27 -6.84 7.18 13.89
N ALA A 28 -5.71 7.15 14.61
CA ALA A 28 -4.34 7.09 14.08
C ALA A 28 -3.89 8.26 13.16
N SER A 29 -4.62 9.37 13.15
CA SER A 29 -4.32 10.56 12.35
C SER A 29 -3.05 11.29 12.80
N LEU A 30 -2.65 11.18 14.08
CA LEU A 30 -1.38 11.75 14.54
C LEU A 30 -0.17 11.11 13.84
N ALA A 31 -0.27 9.86 13.39
CA ALA A 31 0.79 9.23 12.60
C ALA A 31 1.09 10.00 11.31
N LEU A 32 0.06 10.57 10.67
CA LEU A 32 0.25 11.40 9.48
C LEU A 32 1.02 12.67 9.82
N GLY A 33 0.69 13.33 10.93
CA GLY A 33 1.45 14.48 11.42
C GLY A 33 2.91 14.15 11.70
N LEU A 34 3.18 12.98 12.32
CA LEU A 34 4.52 12.51 12.60
C LEU A 34 5.32 12.24 11.31
N LEU A 35 4.74 11.52 10.35
CA LEU A 35 5.35 11.28 9.03
C LEU A 35 5.65 12.61 8.33
N MET A 36 4.67 13.50 8.22
CA MET A 36 4.81 14.73 7.43
C MET A 36 5.68 15.81 8.09
N SER A 37 5.89 15.73 9.41
CA SER A 37 6.74 16.68 10.14
C SER A 37 8.25 16.44 9.94
N VAL A 38 8.62 15.27 9.42
CA VAL A 38 10.02 14.90 9.19
C VAL A 38 10.37 15.15 7.71
N PRO A 39 11.52 15.80 7.43
CA PRO A 39 11.98 15.98 6.05
C PRO A 39 12.11 14.65 5.29
N GLY A 40 11.75 14.65 4.01
CA GLY A 40 11.72 13.45 3.17
C GLY A 40 10.35 12.77 3.08
N ALA A 41 9.31 13.31 3.71
CA ALA A 41 7.95 12.80 3.62
C ALA A 41 7.44 12.58 2.19
N SER A 42 7.83 13.43 1.23
CA SER A 42 7.48 13.31 -0.19
C SER A 42 8.06 12.05 -0.87
N ASN A 43 9.11 11.45 -0.30
CA ASN A 43 9.69 10.21 -0.83
C ASN A 43 8.84 8.99 -0.45
N THR A 44 8.06 9.08 0.63
CA THR A 44 7.24 7.97 1.11
C THR A 44 5.75 8.24 0.88
N VAL A 45 5.20 9.34 1.36
CA VAL A 45 3.75 9.55 1.39
C VAL A 45 3.27 10.11 0.05
N LEU A 46 2.64 9.25 -0.77
CA LEU A 46 2.05 9.64 -2.05
C LEU A 46 0.69 10.30 -1.88
N GLU A 47 -0.15 9.75 -1.00
CA GLU A 47 -1.50 10.24 -0.75
C GLU A 47 -1.98 9.79 0.64
N ALA A 48 -2.74 10.65 1.32
CA ALA A 48 -3.45 10.29 2.55
C ALA A 48 -4.91 10.73 2.44
N VAL A 49 -5.84 9.81 2.72
CA VAL A 49 -7.28 10.07 2.69
C VAL A 49 -7.89 9.71 4.04
N LEU A 50 -8.71 10.60 4.59
CA LEU A 50 -9.43 10.38 5.85
C LEU A 50 -10.94 10.23 5.59
N PRO A 51 -11.43 9.04 5.19
CA PRO A 51 -12.85 8.81 4.90
C PRO A 51 -13.68 8.73 6.19
N TYR A 52 -13.84 9.86 6.87
CA TYR A 52 -14.37 9.91 8.23
C TYR A 52 -15.90 9.78 8.29
N SER A 53 -16.61 10.40 7.35
CA SER A 53 -18.06 10.25 7.26
C SER A 53 -18.42 8.88 6.67
N ARG A 54 -19.58 8.32 7.07
CA ARG A 54 -20.08 7.06 6.50
C ARG A 54 -20.17 7.12 4.98
N MET A 55 -20.64 8.24 4.43
CA MET A 55 -20.76 8.41 2.98
C MET A 55 -19.40 8.44 2.30
N SER A 56 -18.40 9.11 2.88
CA SER A 56 -17.04 9.12 2.33
C SER A 56 -16.43 7.71 2.31
N MET A 57 -16.64 6.92 3.38
CA MET A 57 -16.22 5.51 3.39
C MET A 57 -16.94 4.68 2.33
N ILE A 58 -18.26 4.87 2.14
CA ILE A 58 -19.03 4.15 1.11
C ILE A 58 -18.51 4.50 -0.29
N GLN A 59 -18.23 5.78 -0.56
CA GLN A 59 -17.69 6.21 -1.84
C GLN A 59 -16.30 5.65 -2.10
N LEU A 60 -15.44 5.60 -1.08
CA LEU A 60 -14.12 5.00 -1.17
C LEU A 60 -14.19 3.49 -1.46
N LEU A 61 -15.02 2.75 -0.72
CA LEU A 61 -15.16 1.28 -0.84
C LEU A 61 -16.03 0.86 -2.04
N ALA A 62 -16.74 1.81 -2.65
CA ALA A 62 -17.78 1.57 -3.65
C ALA A 62 -18.90 0.61 -3.20
N LYS A 63 -19.10 0.46 -1.89
CA LYS A 63 -20.13 -0.38 -1.27
C LYS A 63 -20.41 0.02 0.16
N ILE A 64 -21.50 -0.48 0.72
CA ILE A 64 -21.82 -0.33 2.14
C ILE A 64 -21.15 -1.47 2.92
N PRO A 65 -20.16 -1.20 3.79
CA PRO A 65 -19.55 -2.25 4.60
C PRO A 65 -20.52 -2.74 5.67
N ALA A 66 -20.47 -4.04 6.00
CA ALA A 66 -21.29 -4.61 7.07
C ALA A 66 -20.98 -3.95 8.44
N LYS A 67 -19.70 -3.61 8.68
CA LYS A 67 -19.23 -2.86 9.85
C LYS A 67 -18.12 -1.90 9.44
N TYR A 68 -18.30 -0.59 9.66
CA TYR A 68 -17.31 0.44 9.35
C TYR A 68 -16.00 0.30 10.13
N CYS A 69 -16.06 -0.24 11.35
CA CYS A 69 -14.90 -0.58 12.17
C CYS A 69 -14.80 -2.11 12.26
N SER A 70 -14.03 -2.69 11.35
CA SER A 70 -13.76 -4.13 11.29
C SER A 70 -12.44 -4.40 10.56
N GLN A 71 -11.86 -5.57 10.79
CA GLN A 71 -10.67 -6.01 10.06
C GLN A 71 -10.92 -6.08 8.55
N GLN A 72 -12.08 -6.61 8.13
CA GLN A 72 -12.44 -6.67 6.71
C GLN A 72 -12.44 -5.28 6.06
N THR A 73 -12.98 -4.26 6.73
CA THR A 73 -12.96 -2.89 6.20
C THR A 73 -11.53 -2.33 6.12
N ALA A 74 -10.68 -2.59 7.12
CA ALA A 74 -9.27 -2.21 7.06
C ALA A 74 -8.55 -2.89 5.88
N ASP A 75 -8.81 -4.18 5.65
CA ASP A 75 -8.23 -4.95 4.54
C ASP A 75 -8.64 -4.40 3.17
N GLU A 76 -9.92 -4.07 3.00
CA GLU A 76 -10.43 -3.45 1.77
C GLU A 76 -9.83 -2.06 1.55
N MET A 77 -9.68 -1.26 2.62
CA MET A 77 -9.00 0.03 2.56
C MET A 77 -7.53 -0.12 2.16
N ALA A 78 -6.81 -1.08 2.74
CA ALA A 78 -5.40 -1.33 2.42
C ALA A 78 -5.21 -1.79 0.97
N LEU A 79 -6.09 -2.65 0.45
CA LEU A 79 -6.04 -3.08 -0.95
C LEU A 79 -6.32 -1.93 -1.92
N LEU A 80 -7.30 -1.08 -1.63
CA LEU A 80 -7.59 0.11 -2.44
C LEU A 80 -6.44 1.12 -2.39
N ALA A 81 -5.85 1.32 -1.21
CA ALA A 81 -4.67 2.16 -1.03
C ALA A 81 -3.47 1.60 -1.82
N TYR A 82 -3.26 0.27 -1.81
CA TYR A 82 -2.20 -0.38 -2.58
C TYR A 82 -2.38 -0.16 -4.09
N ASN A 83 -3.61 -0.35 -4.61
CA ASN A 83 -3.92 -0.05 -6.01
C ASN A 83 -3.75 1.42 -6.38
N ARG A 84 -4.04 2.32 -5.45
CA ARG A 84 -3.79 3.76 -5.62
C ARG A 84 -2.30 4.07 -5.63
N ALA A 85 -1.54 3.45 -4.74
CA ALA A 85 -0.09 3.58 -4.65
C ALA A 85 0.59 3.09 -5.93
N LEU A 86 0.19 1.94 -6.49
CA LEU A 86 0.68 1.45 -7.77
C LEU A 86 0.56 2.52 -8.88
N LYS A 87 -0.58 3.20 -8.95
CA LYS A 87 -0.86 4.22 -9.99
C LYS A 87 -0.04 5.50 -9.80
N LEU A 88 0.19 5.90 -8.56
CA LEU A 88 0.87 7.15 -8.20
C LEU A 88 2.39 7.00 -8.10
N SER A 89 2.89 5.77 -7.93
CA SER A 89 4.31 5.53 -7.66
C SER A 89 5.20 5.77 -8.87
N SER A 90 6.41 6.19 -8.54
CA SER A 90 7.53 6.25 -9.47
C SER A 90 7.83 4.85 -10.01
N PRO A 91 8.21 4.71 -11.30
CA PRO A 91 8.55 3.42 -11.88
C PRO A 91 9.56 2.64 -11.03
N GLY A 92 9.31 1.34 -10.83
CA GLY A 92 10.20 0.44 -10.08
C GLY A 92 10.23 0.64 -8.56
N SER A 93 9.54 1.64 -8.00
CA SER A 93 9.50 1.85 -6.55
C SER A 93 8.54 0.85 -5.89
N PRO A 94 8.95 0.16 -4.80
CA PRO A 94 8.03 -0.66 -4.00
C PRO A 94 6.88 0.19 -3.46
N VAL A 95 5.68 -0.39 -3.41
CA VAL A 95 4.49 0.33 -2.95
C VAL A 95 3.81 -0.33 -1.77
N LEU A 96 3.20 0.51 -0.92
CA LEU A 96 2.50 0.12 0.29
C LEU A 96 1.10 0.76 0.33
N GLY A 97 0.09 -0.08 0.49
CA GLY A 97 -1.25 0.34 0.86
C GLY A 97 -1.50 0.19 2.35
N VAL A 98 -2.06 1.21 2.99
CA VAL A 98 -2.36 1.18 4.43
C VAL A 98 -3.84 1.48 4.65
N GLY A 99 -4.51 0.63 5.42
CA GLY A 99 -5.90 0.79 5.83
C GLY A 99 -6.03 0.76 7.34
N PHE A 100 -6.65 1.79 7.93
CA PHE A 100 -6.91 1.86 9.36
C PHE A 100 -8.37 2.26 9.61
N THR A 101 -9.03 1.52 10.50
CA THR A 101 -10.33 1.92 11.05
C THR A 101 -10.39 1.72 12.56
N GLY A 102 -10.80 2.77 13.27
CA GLY A 102 -10.83 2.81 14.73
C GLY A 102 -12.21 3.15 15.30
N SER A 103 -12.51 2.56 16.45
CA SER A 103 -13.58 2.97 17.35
C SER A 103 -12.95 3.32 18.70
N LEU A 104 -12.30 4.48 18.76
CA LEU A 104 -11.66 4.99 19.99
C LEU A 104 -12.68 5.66 20.93
N ALA A 105 -12.21 6.14 22.08
CA ALA A 105 -13.00 6.84 23.08
C ALA A 105 -13.81 8.00 22.49
N THR A 106 -14.94 8.33 23.09
CA THR A 106 -15.76 9.47 22.65
C THR A 106 -16.33 10.20 23.87
N THR A 107 -16.88 11.40 23.66
CA THR A 107 -17.53 12.19 24.73
C THR A 107 -18.65 11.42 25.44
N ARG A 108 -19.30 10.48 24.74
CA ARG A 108 -20.26 9.54 25.32
C ARG A 108 -19.58 8.17 25.51
N PRO A 109 -19.76 7.51 26.66
CA PRO A 109 -19.25 6.15 26.88
C PRO A 109 -19.83 5.19 25.84
N LYS A 110 -18.95 4.38 25.22
CA LYS A 110 -19.37 3.36 24.25
C LYS A 110 -19.74 2.06 24.95
N GLN A 111 -20.84 1.45 24.51
CA GLN A 111 -21.22 0.11 24.92
C GLN A 111 -20.22 -0.95 24.40
N GLY A 112 -19.77 -0.82 23.15
CA GLY A 112 -18.73 -1.68 22.56
C GLY A 112 -17.31 -1.27 22.97
N ASP A 113 -16.33 -2.16 22.75
CA ASP A 113 -14.93 -1.91 23.11
C ASP A 113 -14.27 -0.79 22.33
N HIS A 114 -13.29 -0.16 22.97
CA HIS A 114 -12.37 0.70 22.26
C HIS A 114 -11.43 -0.22 21.48
N ARG A 115 -11.46 -0.14 20.16
CA ARG A 115 -10.69 -1.05 19.31
C ARG A 115 -10.31 -0.38 18.02
N PHE A 116 -9.23 -0.86 17.42
CA PHE A 116 -8.87 -0.47 16.07
C PHE A 116 -8.41 -1.68 15.27
N HIS A 117 -8.52 -1.53 13.95
CA HIS A 117 -8.08 -2.51 12.98
C HIS A 117 -7.13 -1.81 12.02
N LEU A 118 -6.00 -2.46 11.78
CA LEU A 118 -4.96 -2.00 10.89
C LEU A 118 -4.67 -3.08 9.86
N SER A 119 -4.45 -2.68 8.62
CA SER A 119 -4.05 -3.55 7.54
C SER A 119 -3.00 -2.87 6.67
N THR A 120 -2.01 -3.63 6.26
CA THR A 120 -0.93 -3.22 5.35
C THR A 120 -0.88 -4.19 4.19
N ARG A 121 -0.64 -3.64 2.99
CA ARG A 121 -0.64 -4.41 1.74
C ARG A 121 0.56 -4.01 0.88
N THR A 122 1.39 -4.99 0.55
CA THR A 122 2.42 -4.93 -0.50
C THR A 122 2.04 -5.88 -1.64
N SER A 123 2.91 -6.06 -2.63
CA SER A 123 2.68 -7.05 -3.69
C SER A 123 2.59 -8.47 -3.13
N ASP A 124 3.55 -8.81 -2.27
CA ASP A 124 3.85 -10.14 -1.76
C ASP A 124 3.32 -10.41 -0.36
N ARG A 125 2.80 -9.40 0.35
CA ARG A 125 2.38 -9.54 1.75
C ARG A 125 1.12 -8.75 2.04
N HIS A 126 0.25 -9.37 2.82
CA HIS A 126 -0.86 -8.73 3.51
C HIS A 126 -0.73 -9.03 4.99
N TRP A 127 -0.70 -7.99 5.81
CA TRP A 127 -0.63 -8.12 7.26
C TRP A 127 -1.73 -7.25 7.87
N ALA A 128 -2.50 -7.84 8.79
CA ALA A 128 -3.57 -7.16 9.50
C ALA A 128 -3.51 -7.47 10.99
N SER A 129 -3.94 -6.51 11.80
CA SER A 129 -4.00 -6.64 13.26
C SER A 129 -5.23 -5.95 13.82
N THR A 130 -5.85 -6.60 14.80
CA THR A 130 -6.95 -6.07 15.61
C THR A 130 -6.49 -5.88 17.04
N VAL A 131 -6.58 -4.65 17.52
CA VAL A 131 -6.21 -4.30 18.90
C VAL A 131 -7.43 -3.81 19.64
N THR A 132 -7.68 -4.40 20.81
CA THR A 132 -8.69 -3.95 21.76
C THR A 132 -8.01 -3.23 22.92
N LEU A 133 -8.34 -1.95 23.07
CA LEU A 133 -7.82 -1.08 24.11
C LEU A 133 -8.63 -1.23 25.40
N SER A 134 -7.93 -1.21 26.53
CA SER A 134 -8.57 -1.22 27.85
C SER A 134 -9.45 0.00 28.07
N LYS A 135 -10.78 -0.21 28.22
CA LYS A 135 -11.74 0.88 28.43
C LYS A 135 -11.46 1.66 29.71
N GLY A 136 -11.52 2.99 29.61
CA GLY A 136 -11.38 3.88 30.76
C GLY A 136 -9.95 4.08 31.25
N LEU A 137 -8.98 3.33 30.71
CA LEU A 137 -7.56 3.48 31.04
C LEU A 137 -6.95 4.74 30.42
N ARG A 138 -7.43 5.13 29.22
CA ARG A 138 -6.89 6.23 28.42
C ARG A 138 -7.97 7.23 28.03
N SER A 139 -7.55 8.50 27.92
CA SER A 139 -8.31 9.54 27.24
C SER A 139 -8.31 9.34 25.72
N ARG A 140 -9.19 10.06 25.01
CA ARG A 140 -9.27 10.01 23.55
C ARG A 140 -7.92 10.33 22.87
N ASP A 141 -7.19 11.31 23.38
CA ASP A 141 -5.91 11.73 22.81
C ASP A 141 -4.82 10.69 23.05
N GLN A 142 -4.86 10.03 24.21
CA GLN A 142 -3.94 8.94 24.53
C GLN A 142 -4.21 7.70 23.66
N GLU A 143 -5.47 7.35 23.38
CA GLU A 143 -5.80 6.28 22.43
C GLU A 143 -5.41 6.61 20.99
N GLU A 144 -5.52 7.89 20.58
CA GLU A 144 -5.02 8.36 19.29
C GLU A 144 -3.51 8.18 19.18
N LYS A 145 -2.78 8.51 20.24
CA LYS A 145 -1.32 8.39 20.30
C LYS A 145 -0.88 6.93 20.18
N VAL A 146 -1.47 6.03 20.96
CA VAL A 146 -1.16 4.58 20.92
C VAL A 146 -1.47 3.98 19.55
N SER A 147 -2.65 4.26 19.00
CA SER A 147 -3.02 3.76 17.67
C SER A 147 -2.11 4.32 16.56
N SER A 148 -1.68 5.57 16.67
CA SER A 148 -0.73 6.19 15.74
C SER A 148 0.66 5.57 15.82
N TYR A 149 1.16 5.28 17.02
CA TYR A 149 2.45 4.62 17.21
C TYR A 149 2.43 3.19 16.69
N PHE A 150 1.33 2.47 16.91
CA PHE A 150 1.13 1.14 16.34
C PHE A 150 1.10 1.17 14.81
N LEU A 151 0.39 2.14 14.22
CA LEU A 151 0.38 2.37 12.77
C LEU A 151 1.78 2.64 12.22
N LEU A 152 2.57 3.49 12.87
CA LEU A 152 3.96 3.77 12.46
C LEU A 152 4.85 2.53 12.50
N LYS A 153 4.70 1.67 13.51
CA LYS A 153 5.42 0.39 13.56
C LYS A 153 5.06 -0.53 12.41
N ALA A 154 3.77 -0.63 12.07
CA ALA A 154 3.34 -1.45 10.94
C ALA A 154 3.90 -0.93 9.62
N ILE A 155 3.91 0.39 9.42
CA ILE A 155 4.53 1.02 8.24
C ILE A 155 6.03 0.73 8.22
N ALA A 156 6.74 0.89 9.35
CA ALA A 156 8.16 0.57 9.44
C ALA A 156 8.44 -0.89 9.07
N ASN A 157 7.68 -1.84 9.62
CA ASN A 157 7.80 -3.27 9.31
C ASN A 157 7.56 -3.54 7.82
N ALA A 158 6.51 -2.96 7.23
CA ALA A 158 6.24 -3.08 5.80
C ALA A 158 7.35 -2.47 4.92
N CYS A 159 8.02 -1.41 5.41
CA CYS A 159 9.20 -0.82 4.77
C CYS A 159 10.50 -1.56 5.07
N LYS A 160 10.47 -2.68 5.81
CA LYS A 160 11.64 -3.45 6.28
C LYS A 160 12.60 -2.61 7.14
N VAL A 161 12.07 -1.61 7.84
CA VAL A 161 12.78 -0.74 8.77
C VAL A 161 12.58 -1.26 10.18
N SER A 162 13.67 -1.38 10.95
CA SER A 162 13.59 -1.76 12.36
C SER A 162 12.94 -0.64 13.17
N SER A 163 11.86 -0.94 13.89
CA SER A 163 11.22 -0.02 14.83
C SER A 163 11.63 -0.38 16.27
N THR A 164 12.37 0.51 16.94
CA THR A 164 12.89 0.28 18.30
C THR A 164 12.09 0.99 19.39
N PHE A 165 11.07 1.78 19.04
CA PHE A 165 10.23 2.48 20.04
C PHE A 165 9.06 1.62 20.51
N ASP A 166 8.56 1.86 21.72
CA ASP A 166 7.37 1.20 22.23
C ASP A 166 6.09 1.85 21.67
N SER A 167 5.10 1.04 21.32
CA SER A 167 3.77 1.48 20.87
C SER A 167 2.92 1.98 22.04
N GLU A 168 3.44 1.91 23.27
CA GLU A 168 2.76 2.26 24.52
C GLU A 168 1.51 1.39 24.75
N LEU A 169 1.48 0.20 24.15
CA LEU A 169 0.50 -0.84 24.48
C LEU A 169 0.84 -1.40 25.86
N THR A 170 -0.18 -1.60 26.68
CA THR A 170 -0.04 -2.20 28.01
C THR A 170 -0.29 -3.70 27.91
N GLU A 171 0.15 -4.48 28.90
CA GLU A 171 -0.18 -5.92 29.00
C GLU A 171 -1.70 -6.19 29.04
N SER A 172 -2.50 -5.17 29.40
CA SER A 172 -3.96 -5.24 29.41
C SER A 172 -4.61 -4.94 28.05
N ASP A 173 -3.87 -4.40 27.08
CA ASP A 173 -4.37 -4.24 25.72
C ASP A 173 -4.23 -5.57 24.99
N VAL A 174 -5.34 -6.04 24.40
CA VAL A 174 -5.36 -7.35 23.74
C VAL A 174 -5.15 -7.15 22.26
N VAL A 175 -4.01 -7.62 21.75
CA VAL A 175 -3.84 -7.88 20.32
C VAL A 175 -4.57 -9.19 20.03
N ALA A 176 -5.84 -9.07 19.64
CA ALA A 176 -6.77 -10.20 19.62
C ALA A 176 -6.54 -11.10 18.40
N ASP A 177 -6.30 -10.48 17.25
CA ASP A 177 -6.15 -11.18 15.97
C ASP A 177 -5.02 -10.54 15.17
N GLU A 178 -4.00 -11.33 14.84
CA GLU A 178 -3.03 -11.01 13.79
C GLU A 178 -3.21 -11.98 12.63
N CYS A 179 -3.30 -11.44 11.42
CA CYS A 179 -3.41 -12.21 10.20
C CYS A 179 -2.27 -11.81 9.28
N GLU A 180 -1.51 -12.79 8.82
CA GLU A 180 -0.46 -12.58 7.85
C GLU A 180 -0.62 -13.55 6.68
N ARG A 181 -0.54 -13.02 5.46
CA ARG A 181 -0.64 -13.76 4.23
C ARG A 181 0.49 -13.36 3.30
N PHE A 182 1.08 -14.37 2.68
CA PHE A 182 2.12 -14.20 1.68
C PHE A 182 1.59 -14.60 0.30
N PHE A 183 1.94 -13.80 -0.69
CA PHE A 183 1.61 -14.02 -2.09
C PHE A 183 2.90 -14.32 -2.83
N ASP A 184 3.00 -15.54 -3.35
CA ASP A 184 3.97 -15.84 -4.39
C ASP A 184 3.51 -15.21 -5.72
N GLU A 185 4.37 -15.27 -6.73
CA GLU A 185 4.07 -14.67 -8.03
C GLU A 185 2.78 -15.22 -8.66
N ASP A 186 2.47 -16.51 -8.50
CA ASP A 186 1.25 -17.09 -9.07
C ASP A 186 0.02 -16.46 -8.42
N LYS A 187 0.00 -16.34 -7.09
CA LYS A 187 -1.08 -15.66 -6.36
C LYS A 187 -1.19 -14.18 -6.68
N GLU A 188 -0.08 -13.49 -6.96
CA GLU A 188 -0.13 -12.10 -7.42
C GLU A 188 -0.80 -11.99 -8.80
N LEU A 189 -0.45 -12.90 -9.73
CA LEU A 189 -1.06 -12.95 -11.07
C LEU A 189 -2.52 -13.37 -11.02
N GLU A 190 -2.91 -14.30 -10.13
CA GLU A 190 -4.32 -14.63 -9.87
C GLU A 190 -5.11 -13.41 -9.42
N GLN A 191 -4.56 -12.63 -8.48
CA GLN A 191 -5.20 -11.40 -8.00
C GLN A 191 -5.34 -10.34 -9.11
N LEU A 192 -4.38 -10.28 -10.04
CA LEU A 192 -4.47 -9.41 -11.21
C LEU A 192 -5.60 -9.87 -12.15
N ILE A 193 -5.65 -11.17 -12.47
CA ILE A 193 -6.67 -11.75 -13.35
C ILE A 193 -8.08 -11.61 -12.74
N ASN A 194 -8.20 -11.70 -11.41
CA ASN A 194 -9.46 -11.50 -10.69
C ASN A 194 -9.81 -10.01 -10.47
N GLY A 195 -8.99 -9.08 -10.94
CA GLY A 195 -9.21 -7.64 -10.83
C GLY A 195 -9.05 -7.06 -9.41
N GLN A 196 -8.44 -7.81 -8.50
CA GLN A 196 -8.18 -7.36 -7.13
C GLN A 196 -7.01 -6.36 -7.09
N ILE A 197 -5.97 -6.60 -7.88
CA ILE A 197 -4.90 -5.63 -8.14
C ILE A 197 -4.99 -5.12 -9.57
N CYS A 198 -4.61 -3.85 -9.80
CA CYS A 198 -4.80 -3.21 -11.10
C CYS A 198 -3.69 -3.49 -12.13
N PHE A 199 -2.45 -3.69 -11.68
CA PHE A 199 -1.33 -4.14 -12.51
C PHE A 199 -0.19 -4.66 -11.64
N LYS A 200 0.74 -5.39 -12.25
CA LYS A 200 2.00 -5.84 -11.65
C LYS A 200 3.16 -5.26 -12.46
N VAL A 201 4.18 -4.74 -11.77
CA VAL A 201 5.38 -4.18 -12.40
C VAL A 201 6.50 -5.21 -12.33
N TYR A 202 7.16 -5.44 -13.46
CA TYR A 202 8.38 -6.25 -13.56
C TYR A 202 9.58 -5.33 -13.85
N PRO A 203 10.39 -4.99 -12.83
CA PRO A 203 11.54 -4.10 -13.00
C PRO A 203 12.75 -4.88 -13.51
N PHE A 204 12.84 -5.09 -14.83
CA PHE A 204 13.98 -5.81 -15.42
C PHE A 204 15.24 -4.97 -15.53
N SER A 205 15.11 -3.65 -15.69
CA SER A 205 16.25 -2.72 -15.68
C SER A 205 16.37 -2.03 -14.33
N SER A 206 17.63 -1.83 -13.90
CA SER A 206 17.97 -1.04 -12.71
C SER A 206 18.16 0.45 -13.00
N ASP A 207 18.06 0.86 -14.28
CA ASP A 207 18.20 2.25 -14.67
C ASP A 207 17.02 3.07 -14.14
N LYS A 208 17.32 3.85 -13.10
CA LYS A 208 16.44 4.91 -12.60
C LYS A 208 16.44 6.03 -13.61
N SER A 209 15.62 5.94 -14.66
CA SER A 209 15.37 7.13 -15.47
C SER A 209 14.74 8.19 -14.57
N ASN A 210 15.28 9.41 -14.57
CA ASN A 210 14.80 10.52 -13.76
C ASN A 210 13.46 11.12 -14.25
N GLY A 211 12.79 10.47 -15.21
CA GLY A 211 11.52 10.93 -15.75
C GLY A 211 10.33 10.45 -14.92
N ASP A 212 9.52 11.39 -14.45
CA ASP A 212 8.21 11.10 -13.82
C ASP A 212 7.20 10.48 -14.81
N ARG A 213 7.45 10.61 -16.11
CA ARG A 213 6.56 10.16 -17.17
C ARG A 213 6.89 8.73 -17.62
N LYS A 214 5.86 7.87 -17.71
CA LYS A 214 5.96 6.53 -18.31
C LYS A 214 5.61 6.59 -19.79
N ILE A 215 6.42 5.98 -20.65
CA ILE A 215 6.14 5.77 -22.08
C ILE A 215 5.75 4.32 -22.23
N ILE A 216 4.47 4.06 -22.47
CA ILE A 216 3.93 2.70 -22.48
C ILE A 216 3.69 2.26 -23.92
N LEU A 217 4.36 1.18 -24.35
CA LEU A 217 4.08 0.47 -25.59
C LEU A 217 3.22 -0.78 -25.27
N PRO A 218 1.91 -0.75 -25.57
CA PRO A 218 1.05 -1.91 -25.37
C PRO A 218 1.29 -2.97 -26.45
N GLY A 219 1.24 -4.25 -26.09
CA GLY A 219 1.43 -5.33 -27.06
C GLY A 219 1.13 -6.72 -26.51
N SER A 220 0.88 -7.67 -27.42
CA SER A 220 0.71 -9.08 -27.06
C SER A 220 2.03 -9.82 -26.85
N PHE A 221 3.12 -9.31 -27.46
CA PHE A 221 4.50 -9.80 -27.38
C PHE A 221 4.60 -11.33 -27.54
N ASN A 222 3.95 -11.86 -28.57
CA ASN A 222 3.85 -13.28 -28.84
C ASN A 222 4.35 -13.64 -30.27
N PRO A 223 5.66 -13.66 -30.53
CA PRO A 223 6.76 -13.32 -29.62
C PRO A 223 7.20 -11.84 -29.71
N LEU A 224 8.03 -11.41 -28.77
CA LEU A 224 8.77 -10.17 -28.83
C LEU A 224 9.80 -10.22 -29.99
N HIS A 225 9.99 -9.10 -30.68
CA HIS A 225 10.87 -9.01 -31.86
C HIS A 225 11.35 -7.58 -32.09
N ASP A 226 12.36 -7.39 -32.94
CA ASP A 226 13.02 -6.09 -33.22
C ASP A 226 12.07 -4.94 -33.54
N GLY A 227 10.97 -5.21 -34.26
CA GLY A 227 9.95 -4.20 -34.54
C GLY A 227 9.37 -3.54 -33.27
N HIS A 228 9.13 -4.31 -32.20
CA HIS A 228 8.64 -3.77 -30.93
C HIS A 228 9.70 -2.90 -30.24
N LEU A 229 10.97 -3.33 -30.28
CA LEU A 229 12.09 -2.59 -29.68
C LEU A 229 12.28 -1.24 -30.38
N LYS A 230 12.32 -1.25 -31.72
CA LYS A 230 12.44 -0.03 -32.54
C LYS A 230 11.27 0.92 -32.36
N LEU A 231 10.05 0.39 -32.17
CA LEU A 231 8.88 1.20 -31.88
C LEU A 231 9.00 1.91 -30.52
N LEU A 232 9.46 1.20 -29.48
CA LEU A 232 9.68 1.81 -28.17
C LEU A 232 10.83 2.84 -28.20
N GLU A 233 11.91 2.55 -28.93
CA GLU A 233 13.04 3.47 -29.15
C GLU A 233 12.58 4.75 -29.87
N ALA A 234 11.79 4.62 -30.95
CA ALA A 234 11.22 5.75 -31.66
C ALA A 234 10.25 6.55 -30.78
N ALA A 235 9.39 5.87 -30.02
CA ALA A 235 8.47 6.53 -29.08
C ALA A 235 9.23 7.29 -27.98
N THR A 236 10.33 6.74 -27.47
CA THR A 236 11.22 7.37 -26.49
C THR A 236 11.90 8.60 -27.08
N SER A 237 12.40 8.51 -28.31
CA SER A 237 13.01 9.62 -29.04
C SER A 237 12.04 10.80 -29.26
N ILE A 238 10.74 10.51 -29.44
CA ILE A 238 9.70 11.54 -29.63
C ILE A 238 9.24 12.13 -28.28
N CYS A 239 9.05 11.28 -27.28
CA CYS A 239 8.45 11.66 -26.00
C CYS A 239 9.46 12.21 -24.97
N GLY A 240 10.76 12.15 -25.25
CA GLY A 240 11.84 12.66 -24.40
C GLY A 240 12.19 11.70 -23.25
N ASP A 241 12.58 12.26 -22.11
CA ASP A 241 13.14 11.56 -20.94
C ASP A 241 12.15 10.68 -20.15
N GLY A 242 11.12 10.13 -20.78
CA GLY A 242 10.17 9.24 -20.13
C GLY A 242 10.73 7.83 -19.93
N TYR A 243 10.33 7.17 -18.85
CA TYR A 243 10.68 5.78 -18.57
C TYR A 243 9.97 4.84 -19.55
N PRO A 244 10.70 4.11 -20.42
CA PRO A 244 10.10 3.22 -21.39
C PRO A 244 9.54 1.95 -20.71
N CYS A 245 8.33 1.55 -21.09
CA CYS A 245 7.62 0.40 -20.53
C CYS A 245 6.93 -0.38 -21.65
N PHE A 246 7.00 -1.71 -21.57
CA PHE A 246 6.10 -2.58 -22.32
C PHE A 246 4.89 -2.93 -21.44
N GLU A 247 3.68 -2.93 -22.01
CA GLU A 247 2.46 -3.34 -21.31
C GLU A 247 1.84 -4.57 -21.97
N LEU A 248 1.75 -5.65 -21.18
CA LEU A 248 1.08 -6.88 -21.55
C LEU A 248 -0.27 -6.95 -20.84
N SER A 249 -1.36 -6.92 -21.61
CA SER A 249 -2.70 -7.05 -21.06
C SER A 249 -2.99 -8.51 -20.68
N ALA A 250 -3.15 -8.79 -19.37
CA ALA A 250 -3.55 -10.11 -18.88
C ALA A 250 -5.01 -10.45 -19.23
N ILE A 251 -5.87 -9.42 -19.27
CA ILE A 251 -7.29 -9.51 -19.64
C ILE A 251 -7.51 -8.56 -20.83
N ASN A 252 -8.19 -9.05 -21.86
CA ASN A 252 -8.55 -8.26 -23.04
C ASN A 252 -10.06 -8.35 -23.25
N ALA A 253 -10.69 -7.30 -23.78
CA ALA A 253 -12.14 -7.29 -24.03
C ALA A 253 -12.58 -8.37 -25.03
N ASP A 254 -11.74 -8.66 -26.03
CA ASP A 254 -12.08 -9.53 -27.17
C ASP A 254 -11.53 -10.95 -27.06
N LYS A 255 -10.73 -11.25 -26.02
CA LYS A 255 -10.02 -12.54 -25.86
C LYS A 255 -10.15 -13.07 -24.44
N PRO A 256 -10.12 -14.40 -24.24
CA PRO A 256 -10.07 -14.96 -22.90
C PRO A 256 -8.83 -14.45 -22.14
N PRO A 257 -8.89 -14.35 -20.80
CA PRO A 257 -7.72 -14.02 -19.99
C PRO A 257 -6.55 -14.97 -20.27
N LEU A 258 -5.33 -14.43 -20.28
CA LEU A 258 -4.13 -15.24 -20.39
C LEU A 258 -3.99 -16.15 -19.16
N SER A 259 -3.54 -17.38 -19.38
CA SER A 259 -3.17 -18.25 -18.26
C SER A 259 -1.88 -17.76 -17.61
N ILE A 260 -1.70 -18.07 -16.33
CA ILE A 260 -0.49 -17.70 -15.58
C ILE A 260 0.79 -18.17 -16.29
N PRO A 261 0.91 -19.42 -16.79
CA PRO A 261 2.07 -19.85 -17.55
C PRO A 261 2.33 -19.01 -18.80
N GLN A 262 1.28 -18.60 -19.53
CA GLN A 262 1.43 -17.75 -20.73
C GLN A 262 1.93 -16.35 -20.38
N ILE A 263 1.44 -15.76 -19.28
CA ILE A 263 1.93 -14.46 -18.81
C ILE A 263 3.42 -14.58 -18.49
N LYS A 264 3.82 -15.58 -17.70
CA LYS A 264 5.22 -15.82 -17.33
C LYS A 264 6.12 -16.02 -18.54
N GLU A 265 5.72 -16.86 -19.49
CA GLU A 265 6.47 -17.12 -20.72
C GLU A 265 6.69 -15.84 -21.55
N ARG A 266 5.67 -14.98 -21.67
CA ARG A 266 5.80 -13.70 -22.39
C ARG A 266 6.66 -12.69 -21.64
N VAL A 267 6.54 -12.66 -20.32
CA VAL A 267 7.29 -11.76 -19.45
C VAL A 267 8.79 -12.11 -19.43
N MET A 268 9.16 -13.40 -19.44
CA MET A 268 10.55 -13.86 -19.49
C MET A 268 11.33 -13.40 -20.74
N GLN A 269 10.64 -13.02 -21.82
CA GLN A 269 11.30 -12.54 -23.04
C GLN A 269 11.97 -11.17 -22.81
N PHE A 270 11.44 -10.37 -21.88
CA PHE A 270 11.98 -9.06 -21.55
C PHE A 270 13.23 -9.11 -20.66
N GLU A 271 13.38 -10.17 -19.84
CA GLU A 271 14.62 -10.40 -19.06
C GLU A 271 15.86 -10.53 -19.95
N LYS A 272 15.70 -11.08 -21.15
CA LYS A 272 16.82 -11.33 -22.08
C LYS A 272 17.31 -10.08 -22.79
N ILE A 273 16.57 -8.98 -22.72
CA ILE A 273 16.81 -7.74 -23.47
C ILE A 273 17.14 -6.58 -22.53
N ALA A 274 16.78 -6.70 -21.25
CA ALA A 274 17.07 -5.73 -20.20
C ALA A 274 18.55 -5.70 -19.81
#